data_AF-A0A8X8GCD9-F1
#
_entry.id   AF-A0A8X8GCD9-F1
#
_cell.length_a   1.000
_cell.length_b   1.000
_cell.length_c   1.000
_cell.angle_alpha   90.00
_cell.angle_beta   90.00
_cell.angle_gamma   90.00
#
_symmetry.space_group_name_H-M   'P 1'
#
loop_
_entity.id
_entity.type
_entity.pdbx_description
1 polymer ?
#
loop_
_entity_poly.entity_id
_entity_poly.type
_entity_poly.pdbx_seq_one_letter_code
_entity_poly.pdbx_strand_id
1 'polypeptide(L)'
;MSLAEELIEWAEEEVEHGNPAHKEQVALILAQLHEIADPESLPVGSTQRFLAQRRVDKLVEKAEALGFETPGKMLKKEIGKKLAGQALGINL
;
A
#
# COMPACT_ATOMS: atom_id res chain seq x y z
N MET A 1 8.66 -4.63 -9.15
CA MET A 1 8.43 -4.38 -7.73
C MET A 1 6.93 -4.28 -7.58
N SER A 2 6.33 -5.16 -6.79
CA SER A 2 4.89 -5.17 -6.57
C SER A 2 4.50 -4.15 -5.49
N LEU A 3 3.24 -3.73 -5.45
CA LEU A 3 2.76 -2.83 -4.39
C LEU A 3 2.95 -3.44 -2.98
N ALA A 4 2.87 -4.77 -2.88
CA ALA A 4 3.08 -5.47 -1.61
C ALA A 4 4.55 -5.37 -1.16
N GLU A 5 5.51 -5.51 -2.08
CA GLU A 5 6.94 -5.31 -1.82
C GLU A 5 7.22 -3.87 -1.39
N GLU A 6 6.71 -2.87 -2.13
CA GLU A 6 6.89 -1.45 -1.78
C GLU A 6 6.33 -1.11 -0.39
N LEU A 7 5.22 -1.72 0.01
CA LEU A 7 4.62 -1.53 1.33
C LEU A 7 5.42 -2.19 2.45
N ILE A 8 6.06 -3.34 2.17
CA ILE A 8 6.94 -4.00 3.12
C ILE A 8 8.17 -3.12 3.36
N GLU A 9 8.84 -2.67 2.29
CA GLU A 9 10.01 -1.79 2.38
C GLU A 9 9.69 -0.51 3.17
N TRP A 10 8.56 0.14 2.87
CA TRP A 10 8.09 1.30 3.63
C TRP A 10 7.85 0.98 5.12
N ALA A 11 7.19 -0.14 5.42
CA ALA A 11 6.86 -0.50 6.79
C ALA A 11 8.11 -0.88 7.60
N GLU A 12 9.10 -1.51 6.97
CA GLU A 12 10.41 -1.78 7.57
C GLU A 12 11.13 -0.47 7.90
N GLU A 13 11.19 0.47 6.96
CA GLU A 13 11.82 1.78 7.16
C GLU A 13 11.15 2.56 8.30
N GLU A 14 9.82 2.59 8.37
CA GLU A 14 9.06 3.24 9.45
C GLU A 14 9.24 2.54 10.81
N VAL A 15 9.42 1.22 10.85
CA VAL A 15 9.74 0.52 12.10
C VAL A 15 11.15 0.85 12.58
N GLU A 16 12.12 0.96 11.66
CA GLU A 16 13.51 1.26 12.00
C GLU A 16 13.71 2.73 12.37
N HIS A 17 13.24 3.65 11.53
CA HIS A 17 13.54 5.08 11.59
C HIS A 17 12.36 5.96 12.02
N GLY A 18 11.15 5.41 12.05
CA GLY A 18 9.93 6.16 12.38
C GLY A 18 9.76 6.47 13.86
N ASN A 19 8.68 7.20 14.17
CA ASN A 19 8.38 7.66 15.52
C ASN A 19 8.09 6.46 16.46
N PRO A 20 8.73 6.37 17.64
CA PRO A 20 8.49 5.30 18.62
C PRO A 20 7.02 5.06 18.97
N ALA A 21 6.20 6.12 18.99
CA ALA A 21 4.76 6.02 19.27
C ALA A 21 3.98 5.20 18.22
N HIS A 22 4.54 5.08 17.02
CA HIS A 22 3.92 4.52 15.83
C HIS A 22 4.54 3.18 15.42
N LYS A 23 5.76 2.89 15.88
CA LYS A 23 6.50 1.64 15.58
C LYS A 23 5.69 0.38 15.86
N GLU A 24 4.95 0.32 16.96
CA GLU A 24 4.14 -0.85 17.30
C GLU A 24 3.01 -1.07 16.28
N GLN A 25 2.35 0.01 15.85
CA GLN A 25 1.26 -0.07 14.89
C GLN A 25 1.76 -0.45 13.49
N VAL A 26 2.91 0.08 13.08
CA VAL A 26 3.54 -0.26 11.80
C VAL A 26 4.09 -1.68 11.83
N ALA A 27 4.68 -2.14 12.94
CA ALA A 27 5.16 -3.51 13.10
C ALA A 27 4.01 -4.53 12.95
N LEU A 28 2.82 -4.21 13.44
CA LEU A 28 1.63 -5.04 13.23
C LEU A 28 1.20 -5.08 11.76
N ILE A 29 1.35 -3.98 11.02
CA ILE A 29 1.06 -3.93 9.59
C ILE A 29 2.10 -4.74 8.82
N LEU A 30 3.39 -4.60 9.14
CA LEU A 30 4.49 -5.36 8.56
C LEU A 30 4.31 -6.87 8.75
N ALA A 31 3.97 -7.30 9.97
CA ALA A 31 3.69 -8.71 10.25
C ALA A 31 2.53 -9.24 9.38
N GLN A 32 1.46 -8.45 9.21
CA GLN A 32 0.33 -8.81 8.35
C GLN A 32 0.68 -8.83 6.86
N LEU A 33 1.56 -7.94 6.40
CA LEU A 33 2.06 -7.95 5.02
C LEU A 33 2.85 -9.24 4.71
N HIS A 34 3.71 -9.69 5.63
CA HIS A 34 4.47 -10.94 5.46
C HIS A 34 3.61 -12.20 5.44
N GLU A 35 2.41 -12.18 6.04
CA GLU A 35 1.47 -13.31 6.00
C GLU A 35 0.65 -13.36 4.70
N ILE A 36 0.61 -12.27 3.93
CA ILE A 36 -0.14 -12.20 2.68
C ILE A 36 0.75 -12.65 1.53
N ALA A 37 0.29 -13.65 0.77
CA ALA A 37 0.94 -14.00 -0.48
C ALA A 37 0.89 -12.81 -1.45
N ASP A 38 2.00 -12.50 -2.10
CA ASP A 38 2.06 -11.41 -3.07
C ASP A 38 0.97 -11.62 -4.16
N PRO A 39 0.02 -10.68 -4.32
CA PRO A 39 -1.00 -10.76 -5.36
C PRO A 39 -0.45 -10.99 -6.77
N GLU A 40 0.73 -10.46 -7.09
CA GLU A 40 1.36 -10.60 -8.41
C GLU A 40 1.93 -12.00 -8.66
N SER A 41 2.28 -12.73 -7.59
CA SER A 41 2.70 -14.13 -7.67
C SER A 41 1.55 -15.10 -7.96
N LEU A 42 0.30 -14.65 -7.82
CA LEU A 42 -0.90 -15.47 -7.96
C LEU A 42 -1.50 -15.40 -9.38
N PRO A 43 -2.18 -16.47 -9.85
CA PRO A 43 -2.78 -16.48 -11.17
C PRO A 43 -3.77 -15.33 -11.38
N VAL A 44 -3.66 -14.67 -12.53
CA VAL A 44 -4.56 -13.60 -12.96
C VAL A 44 -6.00 -14.13 -12.99
N GLY A 45 -6.95 -13.38 -12.42
CA GLY A 45 -8.36 -13.78 -12.36
C GLY A 45 -8.71 -14.82 -11.30
N SER A 46 -7.72 -15.31 -10.52
CA SER A 46 -8.02 -16.20 -9.39
C SER A 46 -8.65 -15.45 -8.23
N THR A 47 -9.56 -16.12 -7.51
CA THR A 47 -10.12 -15.62 -6.25
C THR A 47 -9.02 -15.35 -5.23
N GLN A 48 -7.95 -16.15 -5.22
CA GLN A 48 -6.81 -15.97 -4.31
C GLN A 48 -6.11 -14.64 -4.55
N ARG A 49 -5.83 -14.29 -5.81
CA ARG A 49 -5.24 -12.99 -6.17
C ARG A 49 -6.13 -11.83 -5.73
N PHE A 50 -7.43 -11.93 -5.97
CA PHE A 50 -8.39 -10.92 -5.53
C PHE A 50 -8.39 -10.75 -4.01
N LEU A 51 -8.38 -11.85 -3.26
CA LEU A 51 -8.35 -11.81 -1.79
C LEU A 51 -7.02 -11.25 -1.26
N ALA A 52 -5.90 -11.63 -1.85
CA ALA A 52 -4.59 -11.10 -1.51
C ALA A 52 -4.53 -9.59 -1.74
N GLN A 53 -4.94 -9.13 -2.94
CA GLN A 53 -4.99 -7.70 -3.26
C GLN A 53 -5.88 -6.93 -2.28
N ARG A 54 -7.07 -7.45 -1.98
CA ARG A 54 -8.00 -6.82 -1.05
C ARG A 54 -7.46 -6.74 0.38
N ARG A 55 -6.62 -7.70 0.80
CA ARG A 55 -5.95 -7.64 2.10
C ARG A 55 -4.88 -6.56 2.11
N VAL A 56 -4.05 -6.48 1.06
CA VAL A 56 -3.05 -5.41 0.90
C VAL A 56 -3.74 -4.04 0.92
N ASP A 57 -4.81 -3.85 0.16
CA ASP A 57 -5.56 -2.58 0.11
C ASP A 57 -6.09 -2.16 1.49
N LYS A 58 -6.57 -3.11 2.30
CA LYS A 58 -7.02 -2.83 3.68
C LYS A 58 -5.89 -2.41 4.60
N LEU A 59 -4.68 -2.95 4.41
CA LEU A 59 -3.52 -2.56 5.21
C LEU A 59 -3.06 -1.16 4.84
N VAL A 60 -3.11 -0.80 3.56
CA VAL A 60 -2.90 0.57 3.08
C VAL A 60 -3.89 1.52 3.73
N GLU A 61 -5.20 1.22 3.67
CA GLU A 61 -6.25 2.04 4.29
C GLU A 61 -6.05 2.19 5.80
N LYS A 62 -5.65 1.11 6.49
CA LYS A 62 -5.35 1.15 7.92
C LYS A 62 -4.16 2.06 8.23
N ALA A 63 -3.08 1.98 7.46
CA ALA A 63 -1.94 2.86 7.61
C ALA A 63 -2.33 4.33 7.33
N GLU A 64 -3.11 4.58 6.28
CA GLU A 64 -3.60 5.93 5.95
C GLU A 64 -4.47 6.51 7.07
N ALA A 65 -5.34 5.70 7.68
CA ALA A 65 -6.19 6.11 8.81
C ALA A 65 -5.38 6.47 10.07
N LEU A 66 -4.18 5.91 10.21
CA LEU A 66 -3.22 6.25 11.26
C LEU A 66 -2.38 7.50 10.92
N GLY A 67 -2.59 8.08 9.73
CA GLY A 67 -1.93 9.31 9.30
C GLY A 67 -0.67 9.11 8.46
N PHE A 68 -0.33 7.86 8.10
CA PHE A 68 0.86 7.59 7.29
C PHE A 68 0.66 7.96 5.81
N GLU A 69 1.76 8.27 5.14
CA GLU A 69 1.83 8.36 3.69
C GLU A 69 2.45 7.09 3.15
N THR A 70 1.60 6.14 2.73
CA THR A 70 2.03 4.87 2.15
C THR A 70 2.21 4.98 0.63
N PRO A 71 3.01 4.09 0.01
CA PRO A 71 3.14 4.00 -1.45
C PRO A 71 1.78 3.91 -2.17
N GLY A 72 0.82 3.16 -1.61
CA GLY A 72 -0.55 3.07 -2.14
C GLY A 72 -1.29 4.41 -2.17
N LYS A 73 -1.09 5.28 -1.16
CA LYS A 73 -1.63 6.64 -1.13
C LYS A 73 -1.01 7.52 -2.21
N MET A 74 0.31 7.42 -2.41
CA MET A 74 1.01 8.16 -3.45
C MET A 74 0.55 7.74 -4.83
N LEU A 75 0.44 6.42 -5.09
CA LEU A 75 -0.06 5.90 -6.37
C LEU A 75 -1.50 6.35 -6.65
N LYS A 76 -2.40 6.28 -5.65
CA LYS A 76 -3.78 6.79 -5.79
C LYS A 76 -3.83 8.30 -6.00
N LYS A 77 -2.96 9.08 -5.33
CA LYS A 77 -2.86 10.53 -5.50
C LYS A 77 -2.31 10.90 -6.87
N GLU A 78 -1.36 10.16 -7.41
CA GLU A 78 -0.82 10.36 -8.77
C GLU A 78 -1.84 9.99 -9.84
N ILE A 79 -2.53 8.86 -9.69
CA ILE A 79 -3.62 8.46 -10.60
C ILE A 79 -4.76 9.48 -10.53
N GLY A 80 -5.16 9.91 -9.33
CA GLY A 80 -6.17 10.95 -9.14
C GLY A 80 -5.78 12.28 -9.77
N LYS A 81 -4.51 12.69 -9.68
CA LYS A 81 -3.98 13.88 -10.37
C LYS A 81 -3.99 13.72 -11.89
N LYS A 82 -3.60 12.56 -12.42
CA LYS A 82 -3.62 12.29 -13.86
C LYS A 82 -5.05 12.26 -14.42
N LEU A 83 -5.99 11.64 -13.70
CA LEU A 83 -7.41 11.62 -14.06
C LEU A 83 -8.05 13.01 -13.96
N ALA A 84 -7.73 13.78 -12.92
CA ALA A 84 -8.19 15.17 -12.80
C ALA A 84 -7.59 16.07 -13.88
N GLY A 85 -6.32 15.87 -14.24
CA GLY A 85 -5.66 16.55 -15.38
C GLY A 85 -6.34 16.23 -16.71
N GLN A 86 -6.64 14.95 -16.97
CA GLN A 86 -7.39 14.52 -18.16
C GLN A 86 -8.82 15.08 -18.18
N ALA A 87 -9.53 15.11 -17.05
CA ALA A 87 -10.88 15.67 -16.94
C ALA A 87 -10.91 17.20 -17.11
N LEU A 88 -9.81 17.89 -16.78
CA LEU A 88 -9.62 19.34 -16.97
C LEU A 88 -8.97 19.70 -18.31
N GLY A 89 -8.69 18.72 -19.17
CA GLY A 89 -8.08 18.93 -20.50
C GLY A 89 -6.60 19.35 -20.46
N ILE A 90 -5.93 19.18 -19.32
CA ILE A 90 -4.51 19.48 -19.14
C ILE A 90 -3.74 18.17 -19.25
N ASN A 91 -3.15 17.92 -20.42
CA ASN A 91 -2.12 16.88 -20.57
C ASN A 91 -0.85 17.38 -19.89
N LEU A 92 -0.45 16.73 -18.79
CA LEU A 92 0.90 16.80 -18.22
C LEU A 92 1.66 15.53 -18.61
#